data_AF-A0A3S0Q4B9-F1
#
_entry.id   AF-A0A3S0Q4B9-F1
#
_cell.length_a   1.000
_cell.length_b   1.000
_cell.length_c   1.000
_cell.angle_alpha   90.00
_cell.angle_beta   90.00
_cell.angle_gamma   90.00
#
_symmetry.space_group_name_H-M   'P 1'
#
loop_
_entity.id
_entity.type
_entity.pdbx_description
1 polymer ?
#
loop_
_entity_poly.entity_id
_entity_poly.type
_entity_poly.pdbx_seq_one_letter_code
_entity_poly.pdbx_strand_id
1 'polypeptide(L)' 'MFRKAALQRRCLILSSEFYEWRHLYRLNKRTNQPLKTADKYPYHIGLKTRIIFYCCNLAKLD' A
#
# COMPACT_ATOMS: atom_id res chain seq x y z
N MET A 1 14.22 -10.65 -11.97
CA MET A 1 13.94 -9.24 -12.35
C MET A 1 14.72 -8.22 -11.50
N PHE A 2 14.69 -8.26 -10.16
CA PHE A 2 15.22 -7.16 -9.32
C PHE A 2 16.66 -7.30 -8.78
N ARG A 3 17.34 -8.44 -8.96
CA ARG A 3 18.63 -8.74 -8.31
C ARG A 3 19.70 -7.66 -8.52
N LYS A 4 19.96 -7.24 -9.76
CA LYS A 4 20.98 -6.21 -10.05
C LYS A 4 20.63 -4.86 -9.41
N ALA A 5 19.34 -4.49 -9.42
CA ALA A 5 18.87 -3.28 -8.78
C ALA A 5 19.02 -3.34 -7.25
N ALA A 6 18.72 -4.48 -6.64
CA ALA A 6 18.87 -4.70 -5.20
C ALA A 6 20.33 -4.57 -4.72
N LEU A 7 21.30 -4.96 -5.54
CA LEU A 7 22.72 -4.85 -5.19
C LEU A 7 23.31 -3.46 -5.43
N GLN A 8 22.92 -2.80 -6.54
CA GLN A 8 23.64 -1.63 -7.04
C GLN A 8 22.83 -0.34 -7.04
N ARG A 9 21.51 -0.41 -6.89
CA ARG A 9 20.59 0.72 -7.14
C ARG A 9 19.56 0.87 -6.03
N ARG A 10 19.93 0.61 -4.78
CA ARG A 10 19.08 0.89 -3.63
C ARG A 10 18.91 2.41 -3.48
N CYS A 11 17.68 2.84 -3.28
CA CYS A 11 17.36 4.23 -2.97
C CYS A 11 16.35 4.29 -1.83
N LEU A 12 16.30 5.45 -1.18
CA LEU A 12 15.26 5.78 -0.23
C LEU A 12 14.27 6.74 -0.89
N ILE A 13 12.99 6.42 -0.80
CA ILE A 13 11.91 7.34 -1.15
C ILE A 13 11.49 8.05 0.13
N LEU A 14 11.52 9.38 0.11
CA LEU A 14 10.90 10.19 1.15
C LEU A 14 9.40 10.25 0.90
N SER A 15 8.61 9.93 1.92
CA SER A 15 7.17 10.13 1.89
C SER A 15 6.68 10.67 3.22
N SER A 16 5.62 11.48 3.19
CA SER A 16 4.90 11.89 4.39
C SER A 16 3.78 10.91 4.76
N GLU A 17 3.21 10.28 3.75
CA GLU A 17 2.01 9.45 3.87
C GLU A 17 1.87 8.48 2.70
N PHE A 18 0.96 7.55 2.82
CA PHE A 18 0.52 6.67 1.73
C PHE A 18 -0.93 6.25 1.96
N TYR A 19 -1.54 5.67 0.93
CA TYR A 19 -2.92 5.23 0.97
C TYR A 19 -3.03 3.73 0.73
N GLU A 20 -3.84 3.07 1.55
CA GLU A 20 -4.15 1.65 1.39
C GLU A 20 -5.66 1.43 1.31
N TRP A 21 -6.05 0.40 0.56
CA TRP A 21 -7.46 0.09 0.36
C TRP A 21 -7.88 -1.08 1.23
N ARG A 22 -8.77 -0.83 2.19
CA ARG A 22 -9.43 -1.90 2.94
C ARG A 22 -10.62 -2.42 2.15
N HIS A 23 -10.61 -3.70 1.83
CA HIS A 23 -11.73 -4.38 1.16
C HIS A 23 -12.60 -5.10 2.20
N LEU A 24 -13.86 -4.72 2.28
CA LEU A 24 -14.85 -5.36 3.16
C LEU A 24 -15.95 -6.01 2.32
N TYR A 25 -16.14 -7.31 2.52
CA TYR A 25 -17.20 -8.08 1.86
C TYR A 25 -18.38 -8.20 2.82
N ARG A 26 -19.37 -7.30 2.69
CA ARG A 26 -20.61 -7.38 3.47
C ARG A 26 -21.37 -8.67 3.16
N LEU A 27 -22.19 -9.12 4.11
CA LEU A 27 -23.09 -10.25 3.90
C LEU A 27 -24.32 -9.80 3.11
N ASN A 28 -24.77 -10.64 2.18
CA ASN A 28 -26.03 -10.50 1.48
C ASN A 28 -27.18 -10.68 2.48
N LYS A 29 -28.08 -9.69 2.54
CA LYS A 29 -29.21 -9.67 3.49
C LYS A 29 -30.13 -10.90 3.40
N ARG A 30 -30.23 -11.55 2.23
CA ARG A 30 -31.10 -12.70 2.00
C ARG A 30 -30.42 -14.03 2.22
N THR A 31 -29.15 -14.17 1.82
CA THR A 31 -28.43 -15.45 1.84
C THR A 31 -27.42 -15.58 2.98
N ASN A 32 -27.14 -14.50 3.71
CA ASN A 32 -26.08 -14.43 4.73
C ASN A 32 -24.69 -14.85 4.21
N GLN A 33 -24.47 -14.82 2.91
CA GLN A 33 -23.17 -15.10 2.28
C GLN A 33 -22.45 -13.80 1.90
N PRO A 34 -21.11 -13.76 1.87
CA PRO A 34 -20.37 -12.58 1.42
C PRO A 34 -20.75 -12.16 -0.01
N LEU A 35 -20.86 -10.85 -0.23
CA LEU A 35 -21.01 -10.29 -1.58
C LEU A 35 -19.76 -10.55 -2.42
N LYS A 36 -19.93 -10.67 -3.74
CA LYS A 36 -18.79 -10.84 -4.67
C LYS A 36 -17.95 -9.56 -4.80
N THR A 37 -18.59 -8.40 -4.71
CA THR A 37 -17.93 -7.10 -4.79
C THR A 37 -17.65 -6.58 -3.39
N ALA A 38 -16.40 -6.22 -3.12
CA ALA A 38 -16.02 -5.56 -1.88
C ALA A 38 -16.39 -4.08 -1.91
N ASP A 39 -16.84 -3.57 -0.77
CA ASP A 39 -16.75 -2.14 -0.49
C ASP A 39 -15.29 -1.79 -0.21
N LYS A 40 -14.80 -0.73 -0.85
CA LYS A 40 -13.40 -0.31 -0.78
C LYS A 40 -13.30 1.00 -0.02
N TYR A 41 -12.56 1.00 1.06
CA TYR A 41 -12.33 2.18 1.90
C TYR A 41 -10.86 2.57 1.82
N PRO A 42 -10.53 3.77 1.31
CA PRO A 42 -9.16 4.26 1.33
C PRO A 42 -8.79 4.73 2.74
N TYR A 43 -7.64 4.28 3.22
CA TYR A 43 -7.05 4.69 4.49
C TYR A 43 -5.82 5.53 4.21
N HIS A 44 -5.78 6.72 4.80
CA HIS A 44 -4.58 7.54 4.89
C HIS A 44 -3.70 7.01 6.04
N ILE A 45 -2.44 6.71 5.72
CA ILE A 45 -1.48 6.14 6.66
C ILE A 45 -0.23 7.01 6.68
N GLY A 46 0.16 7.44 7.88
CA GLY A 46 1.38 8.22 8.13
C GLY A 46 1.88 8.02 9.56
N LEU A 47 3.08 8.54 9.86
CA LEU A 47 3.65 8.48 11.20
C LEU A 47 3.12 9.62 12.07
N LYS A 48 2.64 9.31 13.27
CA LYS A 48 2.04 10.31 14.18
C LYS A 48 3.01 11.43 14.60
N THR A 49 4.27 11.09 14.84
CA THR A 49 5.25 12.00 15.45
C THR A 49 6.24 12.57 14.43
N ARG A 50 6.20 12.12 13.16
CA ARG A 50 7.15 12.53 12.13
C ARG A 50 6.40 12.82 10.84
N ILE A 51 6.65 14.01 10.29
CA ILE A 51 6.01 14.46 9.05
C ILE A 51 6.55 13.68 7.84
N ILE A 52 7.76 13.11 7.92
CA ILE A 52 8.41 12.40 6.82
C ILE A 52 9.03 11.09 7.32
N PHE A 53 8.91 10.03 6.50
CA PHE A 53 9.55 8.75 6.68
C PHE A 53 10.21 8.25 5.37
N TYR A 54 11.06 7.24 5.51
CA TYR A 54 11.82 6.66 4.41
C TYR A 54 11.25 5.30 4.02
N CYS A 55 10.94 5.14 2.74
CA CYS A 55 10.60 3.86 2.12
C CYS A 55 11.82 3.30 1.39
N CYS A 56 12.10 2.01 1.59
CA CYS A 56 13.13 1.31 0.83
C CYS A 56 12.66 1.06 -0.60
N ASN A 57 13.46 1.41 -1.61
CA ASN A 57 13.14 1.13 -3.01
C ASN A 57 14.40 0.82 -3.85
N LEU A 58 14.17 0.42 -5.10
CA LEU A 58 15.19 0.14 -6.10
C LEU A 58 15.01 1.06 -7.32
N ALA A 59 16.03 1.83 -7.67
CA ALA A 59 15.98 2.72 -8.82
C ALA A 59 16.00 1.93 -10.14
N LYS A 60 15.15 2.36 -11.07
CA LYS A 60 15.15 1.87 -12.44
C LYS A 60 16.12 2.71 -13.28
N LEU A 61 16.86 2.05 -14.16
CA LEU A 61 17.58 2.71 -15.26
C LEU A 61 16.79 2.33 -16.51
N ASP A 62 16.34 3.34 -17.22
CA ASP A 62 15.72 3.21 -18.54
C ASP A 62 16.77 3.01 -19.62
#